data_AF-A0A2D9CHU8-F1
#
_entry.id   AF-A0A2D9CHU8-F1
#
_cell.length_a   1.000
_cell.length_b   1.000
_cell.length_c   1.000
_cell.angle_alpha   90.00
_cell.angle_beta   90.00
_cell.angle_gamma   90.00
#
_symmetry.space_group_name_H-M   'P 1'
#
loop_
_entity.id
_entity.type
_entity.pdbx_description
1 polymer ?
#
loop_
_entity_poly.entity_id
_entity_poly.type
_entity_poly.pdbx_seq_one_letter_code
_entity_poly.pdbx_strand_id
1 'polypeptide(L)'
;MPEDFTRIFASTGIKATITDSDYNGGWVPIVGDQAPDTPDFNAVMNEQDRKLAELNDRSANLVTSSDIPDADATLTAAQLIGGEFTITPTAARTLTTDTAANIIAELTGSVDNSNFEFTIINSGVFDATLVEGAGVTLVGSMIVNGAATFRFRRLTSSSASVTRLNYVHNQKMIVVDQKASGTAGGTITGTGWRTRDLNFVIYNNIVGASLLNDVITLPLGKYQVSLSAPINGANRHKVKLTNIDDTIDYIGTSESSVGSTTRSFLDCVFSILSEKNFKVFHYSQSTVANSGFGLQSSFGVDEIYTQISIEKIG
;
A
#
# COMPACT_ATOMS: atom_id res chain seq x y z
N MET A 1 -17.70 55.80 61.61
CA MET A 1 -16.59 54.87 61.27
C MET A 1 -16.03 54.33 62.57
N PRO A 2 -15.59 53.06 62.69
CA PRO A 2 -15.69 51.87 61.81
C PRO A 2 -16.55 50.74 62.46
N GLU A 3 -17.18 49.80 61.74
CA GLU A 3 -16.74 48.46 61.24
C GLU A 3 -16.44 47.45 62.38
N ASP A 4 -16.99 46.23 62.43
CA ASP A 4 -16.67 45.13 61.50
C ASP A 4 -17.65 43.91 61.56
N PHE A 5 -17.58 43.05 60.54
CA PHE A 5 -18.51 42.00 60.06
C PHE A 5 -18.44 40.62 60.75
N THR A 6 -19.56 39.84 60.79
CA THR A 6 -19.56 38.39 60.45
C THR A 6 -20.97 37.85 60.08
N ARG A 7 -21.08 37.21 58.91
CA ARG A 7 -22.18 36.42 58.31
C ARG A 7 -22.16 34.96 58.88
N ILE A 8 -23.16 34.07 58.91
CA ILE A 8 -23.99 33.54 57.82
C ILE A 8 -24.92 32.36 58.33
N PHE A 9 -26.13 32.25 57.73
CA PHE A 9 -27.11 31.12 57.63
C PHE A 9 -27.78 30.54 58.91
N ALA A 10 -29.01 30.96 59.28
CA ALA A 10 -30.36 30.66 58.72
C ALA A 10 -30.79 29.19 58.95
N SER A 11 -31.34 28.82 60.11
CA SER A 11 -32.72 29.02 60.63
C SER A 11 -33.80 28.20 59.90
N THR A 12 -34.02 26.99 60.42
CA THR A 12 -35.32 26.36 60.72
C THR A 12 -36.57 26.97 60.07
N GLY A 13 -37.24 26.12 59.28
CA GLY A 13 -38.57 26.25 58.69
C GLY A 13 -39.40 27.47 59.08
N ILE A 14 -39.54 28.39 58.13
CA ILE A 14 -40.52 29.47 58.18
C ILE A 14 -41.91 28.83 57.99
N LYS A 15 -42.68 28.72 59.07
CA LYS A 15 -44.13 28.52 59.02
C LYS A 15 -44.77 29.90 58.86
N ALA A 16 -45.36 30.16 57.70
CA ALA A 16 -46.22 31.32 57.51
C ALA A 16 -47.60 31.02 58.12
N THR A 17 -47.97 31.76 59.16
CA THR A 17 -49.32 31.74 59.73
C THR A 17 -50.14 32.82 59.03
N ILE A 18 -51.14 32.43 58.25
CA ILE A 18 -52.16 33.36 57.73
C ILE A 18 -53.30 33.35 58.75
N THR A 19 -53.51 34.46 59.46
CA THR A 19 -54.71 34.68 60.27
C THR A 19 -55.79 35.28 59.38
N ASP A 20 -56.73 34.45 58.92
CA ASP A 20 -58.01 34.88 58.37
C ASP A 20 -59.08 34.62 59.45
N SER A 21 -59.82 35.66 59.85
CA SER A 21 -60.75 35.63 60.98
C SER A 21 -62.04 34.86 60.71
N ASP A 22 -62.25 34.38 59.48
CA ASP A 22 -63.46 33.64 59.10
C ASP A 22 -63.23 32.13 58.85
N TYR A 23 -62.04 31.60 59.17
CA TYR A 23 -61.69 30.22 58.86
C TYR A 23 -62.06 29.21 59.97
N ASN A 24 -63.18 28.53 59.78
CA ASN A 24 -63.70 27.52 60.72
C ASN A 24 -63.03 26.14 60.49
N GLY A 25 -61.76 26.01 60.92
CA GLY A 25 -61.12 24.74 61.31
C GLY A 25 -61.03 23.55 60.34
N GLY A 26 -61.44 23.67 59.08
CA GLY A 26 -61.35 22.59 58.10
C GLY A 26 -60.06 22.64 57.28
N TRP A 27 -59.31 21.55 57.15
CA TRP A 27 -58.18 21.48 56.23
C TRP A 27 -58.68 21.59 54.78
N VAL A 28 -58.33 22.67 54.07
CA VAL A 28 -58.46 22.72 52.61
C VAL A 28 -57.17 22.15 52.04
N PRO A 29 -57.19 20.99 51.35
CA PRO A 29 -56.00 20.51 50.67
C PRO A 29 -55.68 21.50 49.54
N ILE A 30 -54.42 21.89 49.44
CA ILE A 30 -53.90 22.56 48.25
C ILE A 30 -54.17 21.58 47.09
N VAL A 31 -55.18 21.89 46.27
CA VAL A 31 -55.38 21.22 44.99
C VAL A 31 -54.11 21.48 44.20
N GLY A 32 -53.45 20.39 43.80
CA GLY A 32 -52.11 20.42 43.25
C GLY A 32 -51.97 21.43 42.11
N ASP A 33 -51.24 22.50 42.38
CA ASP A 33 -50.58 23.25 41.31
C ASP A 33 -49.37 22.41 40.91
N GLN A 34 -49.60 21.46 40.00
CA GLN A 34 -48.51 20.81 39.27
C GLN A 34 -47.86 21.93 38.47
N ALA A 35 -46.71 22.42 38.96
CA ALA A 35 -45.84 23.29 38.18
C ALA A 35 -45.71 22.68 36.77
N PRO A 36 -45.91 23.47 35.70
CA PRO A 36 -46.03 22.93 34.35
C PRO A 36 -44.71 22.24 33.99
N ASP A 37 -44.78 20.93 33.79
CA ASP A 37 -43.79 20.08 33.12
C ASP A 37 -42.32 20.40 33.40
N THR A 38 -41.92 20.57 34.68
CA THR A 38 -40.49 20.41 34.99
C THR A 38 -40.22 18.92 35.01
N PRO A 39 -39.54 18.34 34.00
CA PRO A 39 -39.24 16.92 34.01
C PRO A 39 -38.52 16.59 35.32
N ASP A 40 -38.98 15.54 36.00
CA ASP A 40 -38.36 15.04 37.22
C ASP A 40 -36.84 14.98 36.99
N PHE A 41 -36.09 15.66 37.85
CA PHE A 41 -34.63 15.75 37.73
C PHE A 41 -34.01 14.35 37.61
N ASN A 42 -34.60 13.36 38.29
CA ASN A 42 -34.17 11.96 38.18
C ASN A 42 -34.44 11.36 36.79
N ALA A 43 -35.53 11.73 36.13
CA ALA A 43 -35.86 11.29 34.78
C ALA A 43 -34.92 11.90 33.72
N VAL A 44 -34.51 13.16 33.89
CA VAL A 44 -33.53 13.81 33.00
C VAL A 44 -32.15 13.18 33.14
N MET A 45 -31.71 12.89 34.37
CA MET A 45 -30.42 12.24 34.62
C MET A 45 -30.39 10.82 34.04
N ASN A 46 -31.46 10.04 34.24
CA ASN A 46 -31.55 8.68 33.67
C ASN A 46 -31.53 8.67 32.14
N GLU A 47 -32.14 9.67 31.48
CA GLU A 47 -32.12 9.78 30.03
C GLU A 47 -30.75 10.24 29.50
N GLN A 48 -30.05 11.10 30.24
CA GLN A 48 -28.68 11.49 29.91
C GLN A 48 -27.71 10.31 30.08
N ASP A 49 -27.86 9.52 31.14
CA ASP A 49 -27.05 8.33 31.39
C ASP A 49 -27.32 7.24 30.33
N ARG A 50 -28.58 7.09 29.90
CA ARG A 50 -28.96 6.20 28.79
C ARG A 50 -28.34 6.66 27.46
N LYS A 51 -28.39 7.95 27.16
CA LYS A 51 -27.76 8.52 25.97
C LYS A 51 -26.24 8.44 26.03
N LEU A 52 -25.63 8.61 27.20
CA LEU A 52 -24.18 8.47 27.39
C LEU A 52 -23.74 7.02 27.21
N ALA A 53 -24.55 6.05 27.63
CA ALA A 53 -24.32 4.62 27.36
C ALA A 53 -24.45 4.29 25.86
N GLU A 54 -25.48 4.80 25.18
CA GLU A 54 -25.65 4.67 23.73
C GLU A 54 -24.53 5.36 22.94
N LEU A 55 -24.03 6.49 23.43
CA LEU A 55 -22.88 7.18 22.86
C LEU A 55 -21.59 6.40 23.10
N ASN A 56 -21.36 5.86 24.29
CA ASN A 56 -20.18 5.04 24.61
C ASN A 56 -20.13 3.76 23.74
N ASP A 57 -21.27 3.12 23.49
CA ASP A 57 -21.37 1.97 22.58
C ASP A 57 -21.06 2.37 21.12
N ARG A 58 -21.37 3.61 20.74
CA ARG A 58 -20.99 4.18 19.44
C ARG A 58 -19.56 4.76 19.38
N SER A 59 -18.85 4.85 20.50
CA SER A 59 -17.63 5.68 20.61
C SER A 59 -16.32 5.01 20.21
N ALA A 60 -16.29 3.72 19.89
CA ALA A 60 -15.06 3.11 19.41
C ALA A 60 -15.38 1.89 18.55
N ASN A 61 -15.65 2.12 17.26
CA ASN A 61 -15.77 1.07 16.26
C ASN A 61 -14.37 0.46 15.97
N LEU A 62 -13.72 0.00 17.04
CA LEU A 62 -12.35 -0.52 17.05
C LEU A 62 -12.39 -1.93 16.48
N VAL A 63 -11.92 -2.05 15.25
CA VAL A 63 -11.63 -3.33 14.62
C VAL A 63 -10.48 -3.99 15.40
N THR A 64 -10.70 -5.22 15.87
CA THR A 64 -9.62 -6.04 16.44
C THR A 64 -9.00 -6.89 15.35
N SER A 65 -7.67 -6.90 15.27
CA SER A 65 -6.92 -7.74 14.33
C SER A 65 -7.10 -9.20 14.68
N SER A 66 -7.41 -10.05 13.69
CA SER A 66 -7.52 -11.50 13.91
C SER A 66 -6.26 -12.24 13.44
N ASP A 67 -5.65 -13.03 14.32
CA ASP A 67 -4.52 -13.89 13.96
C ASP A 67 -5.01 -15.11 13.18
N ILE A 68 -4.41 -15.36 12.01
CA ILE A 68 -4.65 -16.54 11.19
C ILE A 68 -3.51 -17.54 11.45
N PRO A 69 -3.82 -18.85 11.61
CA PRO A 69 -2.80 -19.88 11.74
C PRO A 69 -1.81 -19.89 10.58
N ASP A 70 -0.58 -20.32 10.84
CA ASP A 70 0.43 -20.61 9.80
C ASP A 70 0.07 -21.90 9.05
N ALA A 71 -0.97 -21.84 8.23
CA ALA A 71 -1.48 -22.92 7.40
C ALA A 71 -2.25 -22.34 6.20
N ASP A 72 -2.45 -23.17 5.18
CA ASP A 72 -3.40 -22.82 4.13
C ASP A 72 -4.81 -22.80 4.74
N ALA A 73 -5.59 -21.75 4.45
CA ALA A 73 -6.84 -21.51 5.14
C ALA A 73 -7.86 -20.79 4.25
N THR A 74 -9.14 -21.07 4.46
CA THR A 74 -10.23 -20.25 3.93
C THR A 74 -10.54 -19.14 4.92
N LEU A 75 -10.44 -17.89 4.48
CA LEU A 75 -10.84 -16.71 5.24
C LEU A 75 -12.36 -16.65 5.29
N THR A 76 -12.94 -16.71 6.49
CA THR A 76 -14.39 -16.64 6.69
C THR A 76 -14.94 -15.26 6.32
N ALA A 77 -16.22 -15.19 5.92
CA ALA A 77 -16.91 -13.92 5.69
C ALA A 77 -16.79 -12.94 6.88
N ALA A 78 -16.89 -13.44 8.11
CA ALA A 78 -16.73 -12.64 9.32
C ALA A 78 -15.32 -12.06 9.47
N GLN A 79 -14.27 -12.82 9.17
CA GLN A 79 -12.88 -12.33 9.20
C GLN A 79 -12.64 -11.26 8.14
N LEU A 80 -13.19 -11.45 6.94
CA LEU A 80 -13.06 -10.48 5.85
C LEU A 80 -13.74 -9.16 6.22
N ILE A 81 -14.98 -9.21 6.71
CA ILE A 81 -15.73 -8.02 7.13
C ILE A 81 -15.11 -7.37 8.38
N GLY A 82 -14.44 -8.16 9.21
CA GLY A 82 -13.67 -7.69 10.36
C GLY A 82 -12.60 -6.69 9.98
N GLY A 83 -12.02 -6.76 8.78
CA GLY A 83 -11.22 -5.66 8.20
C GLY A 83 -9.70 -5.77 8.39
N GLU A 84 -9.20 -6.49 9.40
CA GLU A 84 -7.75 -6.73 9.55
C GLU A 84 -7.43 -8.14 10.08
N PHE A 85 -6.40 -8.76 9.52
CA PHE A 85 -5.87 -10.02 9.99
C PHE A 85 -4.37 -10.15 9.78
N THR A 86 -3.73 -10.86 10.71
CA THR A 86 -2.27 -11.04 10.75
C THR A 86 -1.91 -12.51 10.58
N ILE A 87 -0.83 -12.79 9.83
CA ILE A 87 -0.27 -14.12 9.66
C ILE A 87 1.26 -14.06 9.75
N THR A 88 1.89 -15.09 10.28
CA THR A 88 3.36 -15.24 10.31
C THR A 88 3.77 -16.57 9.64
N PRO A 89 3.83 -16.61 8.30
CA PRO A 89 4.14 -17.82 7.55
C PRO A 89 5.58 -18.30 7.74
N THR A 90 5.74 -19.58 8.04
CA THR A 90 7.05 -20.29 7.99
C THR A 90 7.29 -21.05 6.68
N ALA A 91 6.30 -21.05 5.79
CA ALA A 91 6.35 -21.52 4.41
C ALA A 91 5.39 -20.67 3.56
N ALA A 92 5.40 -20.80 2.24
CA ALA A 92 4.40 -20.13 1.39
C ALA A 92 2.99 -20.61 1.75
N ARG A 93 2.03 -19.68 1.91
CA ARG A 93 0.64 -19.98 2.31
C ARG A 93 -0.38 -19.53 1.29
N THR A 94 -1.43 -20.30 1.18
CA THR A 94 -2.62 -20.00 0.39
C THR A 94 -3.77 -19.62 1.31
N LEU A 95 -4.27 -18.39 1.16
CA LEU A 95 -5.45 -17.91 1.84
C LEU A 95 -6.59 -17.81 0.82
N THR A 96 -7.58 -18.67 0.90
CA THR A 96 -8.72 -18.65 -0.02
C THR A 96 -9.79 -17.71 0.55
N THR A 97 -10.37 -16.81 -0.24
CA THR A 97 -11.54 -16.06 0.23
C THR A 97 -12.70 -17.03 0.49
N ASP A 98 -13.63 -16.67 1.37
CA ASP A 98 -14.94 -17.33 1.38
C ASP A 98 -15.64 -17.19 0.01
N THR A 99 -16.72 -17.93 -0.19
CA THR A 99 -17.55 -17.78 -1.37
C THR A 99 -18.19 -16.38 -1.41
N ALA A 100 -18.37 -15.82 -2.60
CA ALA A 100 -19.03 -14.53 -2.75
C ALA A 100 -20.43 -14.53 -2.10
N ALA A 101 -21.16 -15.65 -2.20
CA ALA A 101 -22.48 -15.81 -1.60
C ALA A 101 -22.44 -15.69 -0.07
N ASN A 102 -21.48 -16.33 0.61
CA ASN A 102 -21.35 -16.25 2.06
C ASN A 102 -20.97 -14.83 2.52
N ILE A 103 -20.02 -14.19 1.81
CA ILE A 103 -19.61 -12.81 2.14
C ILE A 103 -20.78 -11.84 1.97
N ILE A 104 -21.54 -11.97 0.88
CA ILE A 104 -22.69 -11.11 0.60
C ILE A 104 -23.81 -11.32 1.62
N ALA A 105 -24.03 -12.57 2.07
CA ALA A 105 -25.05 -12.87 3.07
C ALA A 105 -24.78 -12.19 4.42
N GLU A 106 -23.50 -12.09 4.81
CA GLU A 106 -23.08 -11.37 6.02
C GLU A 106 -23.17 -9.84 5.85
N LEU A 107 -23.03 -9.33 4.63
CA LEU A 107 -23.24 -7.90 4.31
C LEU A 107 -24.72 -7.54 4.25
N THR A 108 -25.38 -7.59 5.41
CA THR A 108 -26.81 -7.28 5.55
C THR A 108 -27.14 -5.89 4.98
N GLY A 109 -28.13 -5.81 4.09
CA GLY A 109 -28.54 -4.56 3.44
C GLY A 109 -27.64 -4.10 2.30
N SER A 110 -26.62 -4.88 1.92
CA SER A 110 -25.82 -4.58 0.73
C SER A 110 -26.64 -4.60 -0.56
N VAL A 111 -26.26 -3.73 -1.47
CA VAL A 111 -26.74 -3.69 -2.85
C VAL A 111 -25.55 -3.88 -3.79
N ASP A 112 -25.81 -4.00 -5.09
CA ASP A 112 -24.71 -4.11 -6.05
C ASP A 112 -23.83 -2.85 -5.98
N ASN A 113 -22.51 -3.07 -6.00
CA ASN A 113 -21.45 -2.08 -5.75
C ASN A 113 -21.24 -1.64 -4.29
N SER A 114 -21.98 -2.19 -3.33
CA SER A 114 -21.55 -2.15 -1.93
C SER A 114 -20.16 -2.78 -1.81
N ASN A 115 -19.31 -2.15 -1.01
CA ASN A 115 -17.93 -2.54 -0.86
C ASN A 115 -17.44 -2.33 0.58
N PHE A 116 -16.44 -3.10 0.95
CA PHE A 116 -15.66 -2.92 2.18
C PHE A 116 -14.20 -3.22 1.88
N GLU A 117 -13.33 -2.78 2.78
CA GLU A 117 -11.89 -2.98 2.67
C GLU A 117 -11.41 -3.89 3.79
N PHE A 118 -10.42 -4.73 3.48
CA PHE A 118 -9.76 -5.56 4.46
C PHE A 118 -8.25 -5.59 4.20
N THR A 119 -7.46 -5.75 5.27
CA THR A 119 -6.00 -5.76 5.21
C THR A 119 -5.44 -7.07 5.75
N ILE A 120 -4.50 -7.64 4.99
CA ILE A 120 -3.70 -8.79 5.38
C ILE A 120 -2.33 -8.27 5.80
N ILE A 121 -1.90 -8.57 7.03
CA ILE A 121 -0.56 -8.26 7.53
C ILE A 121 0.23 -9.56 7.61
N ASN A 122 1.16 -9.76 6.68
CA ASN A 122 2.13 -10.83 6.71
C ASN A 122 3.42 -10.37 7.40
N SER A 123 3.70 -10.93 8.58
CA SER A 123 4.93 -10.68 9.35
C SER A 123 5.96 -11.81 9.23
N GLY A 124 5.71 -12.83 8.42
CA GLY A 124 6.67 -13.89 8.14
C GLY A 124 7.59 -13.57 6.96
N VAL A 125 8.55 -14.46 6.71
CA VAL A 125 9.54 -14.32 5.63
C VAL A 125 9.06 -14.92 4.30
N PHE A 126 8.02 -15.74 4.32
CA PHE A 126 7.41 -16.35 3.14
C PHE A 126 6.11 -15.64 2.77
N ASP A 127 5.77 -15.70 1.49
CA ASP A 127 4.57 -15.06 0.95
C ASP A 127 3.27 -15.74 1.40
N ALA A 128 2.25 -14.94 1.70
CA ALA A 128 0.87 -15.37 1.79
C ALA A 128 0.13 -14.93 0.52
N THR A 129 -0.52 -15.85 -0.19
CA THR A 129 -1.20 -15.57 -1.46
C THR A 129 -2.70 -15.70 -1.28
N LEU A 130 -3.44 -14.63 -1.59
CA LEU A 130 -4.90 -14.67 -1.63
C LEU A 130 -5.37 -15.39 -2.90
N VAL A 131 -6.32 -16.30 -2.77
CA VAL A 131 -6.89 -17.08 -3.89
C VAL A 131 -8.41 -17.00 -3.86
N GLU A 132 -9.04 -17.13 -5.02
CA GLU A 132 -10.48 -16.96 -5.18
C GLU A 132 -11.28 -18.08 -4.51
N GLY A 133 -12.26 -17.67 -3.71
CA GLY A 133 -13.42 -18.50 -3.40
C GLY A 133 -14.42 -18.51 -4.54
N ALA A 134 -15.39 -19.43 -4.50
CA ALA A 134 -16.40 -19.53 -5.55
C ALA A 134 -17.17 -18.20 -5.73
N GLY A 135 -17.26 -17.73 -6.98
CA GLY A 135 -17.94 -16.48 -7.34
C GLY A 135 -17.13 -15.20 -7.08
N VAL A 136 -15.89 -15.31 -6.62
CA VAL A 136 -14.97 -14.17 -6.42
C VAL A 136 -14.03 -14.04 -7.62
N THR A 137 -13.87 -12.83 -8.13
CA THR A 137 -12.85 -12.50 -9.14
C THR A 137 -11.76 -11.64 -8.50
N LEU A 138 -10.52 -12.10 -8.54
CA LEU A 138 -9.37 -11.35 -8.04
C LEU A 138 -8.83 -10.39 -9.10
N VAL A 139 -8.49 -9.16 -8.70
CA VAL A 139 -7.95 -8.11 -9.57
C VAL A 139 -6.69 -7.49 -8.93
N GLY A 140 -5.56 -7.59 -9.62
CA GLY A 140 -4.25 -7.13 -9.14
C GLY A 140 -3.39 -8.26 -8.57
N SER A 141 -2.26 -7.90 -7.95
CA SER A 141 -1.37 -8.89 -7.32
C SER A 141 -1.93 -9.41 -6.00
N MET A 142 -2.05 -10.72 -5.87
CA MET A 142 -2.63 -11.36 -4.67
C MET A 142 -1.58 -11.83 -3.66
N ILE A 143 -0.31 -11.62 -3.96
CA ILE A 143 0.82 -11.95 -3.09
C ILE A 143 0.95 -10.89 -1.99
N VAL A 144 1.00 -11.33 -0.73
CA VAL A 144 1.16 -10.49 0.45
C VAL A 144 2.53 -10.78 1.07
N ASN A 145 3.45 -9.82 0.92
CA ASN A 145 4.78 -9.80 1.52
C ASN A 145 4.89 -8.49 2.33
N GLY A 146 4.61 -8.53 3.63
CA GLY A 146 4.27 -7.34 4.42
C GLY A 146 2.76 -7.12 4.48
N ALA A 147 2.29 -5.88 4.25
CA ALA A 147 0.85 -5.56 4.34
C ALA A 147 0.19 -5.35 2.97
N ALA A 148 -1.05 -5.82 2.82
CA ALA A 148 -1.84 -5.65 1.62
C ALA A 148 -3.31 -5.35 1.94
N THR A 149 -3.81 -4.21 1.46
CA THR A 149 -5.22 -3.83 1.56
C THR A 149 -5.95 -4.17 0.27
N PHE A 150 -7.10 -4.80 0.41
CA PHE A 150 -7.98 -5.23 -0.66
C PHE A 150 -9.36 -4.60 -0.47
N ARG A 151 -10.05 -4.33 -1.57
CA ARG A 151 -11.45 -3.96 -1.61
C ARG A 151 -12.28 -5.12 -2.12
N PHE A 152 -13.18 -5.61 -1.30
CA PHE A 152 -14.27 -6.45 -1.76
C PHE A 152 -15.37 -5.55 -2.31
N ARG A 153 -15.89 -5.87 -3.50
CA ARG A 153 -17.04 -5.20 -4.11
C ARG A 153 -18.03 -6.25 -4.58
N ARG A 154 -19.26 -6.15 -4.11
CA ARG A 154 -20.38 -6.94 -4.62
C ARG A 154 -20.69 -6.52 -6.05
N LEU A 155 -20.83 -7.49 -6.96
CA LEU A 155 -21.22 -7.26 -8.36
C LEU A 155 -22.66 -7.70 -8.62
N THR A 156 -23.06 -8.85 -8.08
CA THR A 156 -24.44 -9.38 -8.12
C THR A 156 -24.76 -10.03 -6.77
N SER A 157 -25.90 -10.70 -6.63
CA SER A 157 -26.25 -11.47 -5.43
C SER A 157 -25.35 -12.70 -5.16
N SER A 158 -24.55 -13.13 -6.13
CA SER A 158 -23.70 -14.34 -6.01
C SER A 158 -22.29 -14.17 -6.58
N SER A 159 -21.92 -12.95 -6.99
CA SER A 159 -20.60 -12.66 -7.54
C SER A 159 -20.01 -11.37 -6.97
N ALA A 160 -18.69 -11.36 -6.80
CA ALA A 160 -17.95 -10.23 -6.27
C ALA A 160 -16.57 -10.11 -6.90
N SER A 161 -15.97 -8.93 -6.79
CA SER A 161 -14.56 -8.69 -7.11
C SER A 161 -13.78 -8.36 -5.85
N VAL A 162 -12.57 -8.87 -5.74
CA VAL A 162 -11.58 -8.42 -4.74
C VAL A 162 -10.45 -7.75 -5.49
N THR A 163 -10.32 -6.44 -5.30
CA THR A 163 -9.29 -5.62 -5.96
C THR A 163 -8.25 -5.21 -4.94
N ARG A 164 -6.97 -5.46 -5.23
CA ARG A 164 -5.90 -4.92 -4.39
C ARG A 164 -5.83 -3.39 -4.54
N LEU A 165 -5.94 -2.68 -3.43
CA LEU A 165 -5.86 -1.21 -3.40
C LEU A 165 -4.42 -0.73 -3.31
N ASN A 166 -3.60 -1.47 -2.57
CA ASN A 166 -2.17 -1.21 -2.47
C ASN A 166 -1.50 -1.90 -3.67
N TYR A 167 -1.80 -1.48 -4.89
CA TYR A 167 -1.01 -1.90 -6.05
C TYR A 167 0.34 -1.21 -5.94
N VAL A 168 1.24 -1.84 -5.19
CA VAL A 168 2.51 -1.22 -4.88
C VAL A 168 3.32 -1.20 -6.16
N HIS A 169 3.61 0.01 -6.64
CA HIS A 169 4.69 0.27 -7.60
C HIS A 169 6.08 0.00 -6.99
N ASN A 170 6.18 -0.85 -5.94
CA ASN A 170 7.46 -1.18 -5.31
C ASN A 170 8.21 -2.29 -6.03
N GLN A 171 7.60 -2.91 -7.05
CA GLN A 171 8.23 -3.98 -7.79
C GLN A 171 9.27 -3.37 -8.73
N LYS A 172 10.53 -3.50 -8.33
CA LYS A 172 11.67 -2.89 -8.97
C LYS A 172 12.78 -3.91 -9.14
N MET A 173 13.46 -3.81 -10.28
CA MET A 173 14.71 -4.50 -10.55
C MET A 173 15.78 -3.47 -10.89
N ILE A 174 16.92 -3.55 -10.22
CA ILE A 174 18.11 -2.73 -10.48
C ILE A 174 19.25 -3.68 -10.83
N VAL A 175 19.77 -3.53 -12.04
CA VAL A 175 20.89 -4.33 -12.55
C VAL A 175 21.99 -3.41 -13.02
N VAL A 176 23.23 -3.82 -12.76
CA VAL A 176 24.41 -3.06 -13.14
C VAL A 176 25.48 -3.93 -13.80
N ASP A 177 26.34 -3.28 -14.57
CA ASP A 177 27.69 -3.74 -14.90
C ASP A 177 28.61 -3.35 -13.75
N GLN A 178 28.91 -4.30 -12.86
CA GLN A 178 29.84 -4.13 -11.76
C GLN A 178 31.14 -4.87 -12.08
N LYS A 179 32.27 -4.20 -11.90
CA LYS A 179 33.60 -4.79 -12.03
C LYS A 179 34.44 -4.43 -10.82
N ALA A 180 35.42 -5.27 -10.47
CA ALA A 180 36.33 -4.98 -9.37
C ALA A 180 37.12 -3.68 -9.61
N SER A 181 37.49 -2.99 -8.53
CA SER A 181 38.25 -1.73 -8.61
C SER A 181 39.44 -1.81 -9.57
N GLY A 182 39.60 -0.78 -10.41
CA GLY A 182 40.68 -0.73 -11.40
C GLY A 182 40.43 -1.50 -12.71
N THR A 183 39.30 -2.21 -12.83
CA THR A 183 38.95 -2.95 -14.04
C THR A 183 38.14 -2.07 -14.99
N ALA A 184 38.66 -1.82 -16.19
CA ALA A 184 37.98 -1.02 -17.21
C ALA A 184 36.67 -1.65 -17.70
N GLY A 185 35.75 -0.81 -18.19
CA GLY A 185 34.41 -1.22 -18.60
C GLY A 185 34.34 -2.12 -19.83
N GLY A 186 35.44 -2.23 -20.59
CA GLY A 186 35.56 -3.10 -21.75
C GLY A 186 35.72 -2.35 -23.08
N THR A 187 35.99 -3.10 -24.14
CA THR A 187 36.15 -2.58 -25.50
C THR A 187 34.81 -2.30 -26.16
N ILE A 188 34.61 -1.09 -26.67
CA ILE A 188 33.58 -0.83 -27.69
C ILE A 188 34.24 -0.88 -29.06
N THR A 189 33.60 -1.53 -30.04
CA THR A 189 34.01 -1.43 -31.44
C THR A 189 33.03 -0.53 -32.18
N GLY A 190 33.54 0.43 -32.95
CA GLY A 190 32.75 1.42 -33.66
C GLY A 190 31.88 0.85 -34.78
N THR A 191 30.95 1.68 -35.25
CA THR A 191 30.06 1.43 -36.37
C THR A 191 29.23 0.15 -36.21
N GLY A 192 28.60 -0.02 -35.04
CA GLY A 192 27.68 -1.12 -34.79
C GLY A 192 27.13 -1.13 -33.37
N TRP A 193 26.03 -1.84 -33.18
CA TRP A 193 25.47 -2.11 -31.86
C TRP A 193 26.27 -3.23 -31.18
N ARG A 194 26.69 -3.00 -29.94
CA ARG A 194 27.38 -3.98 -29.11
C ARG A 194 26.64 -4.16 -27.80
N THR A 195 26.59 -5.40 -27.32
CA THR A 195 25.97 -5.72 -26.04
C THR A 195 26.74 -5.02 -24.92
N ARG A 196 26.00 -4.51 -23.93
CA ARG A 196 26.57 -4.09 -22.66
C ARG A 196 26.46 -5.23 -21.67
N ASP A 197 27.51 -5.38 -20.89
CA ASP A 197 27.52 -6.32 -19.77
C ASP A 197 26.46 -5.90 -18.75
N LEU A 198 25.80 -6.88 -18.13
CA LEU A 198 24.94 -6.74 -16.96
C LEU A 198 25.13 -8.01 -16.14
N ASN A 199 25.80 -7.89 -15.00
CA ASN A 199 26.33 -9.03 -14.27
C ASN A 199 25.96 -9.06 -12.78
N PHE A 200 25.40 -7.96 -12.26
CA PHE A 200 25.08 -7.84 -10.84
C PHE A 200 23.68 -7.27 -10.61
N VAL A 201 22.85 -8.02 -9.88
CA VAL A 201 21.52 -7.59 -9.46
C VAL A 201 21.65 -6.92 -8.09
N ILE A 202 21.51 -5.59 -8.05
CA ILE A 202 21.52 -4.83 -6.79
C ILE A 202 20.23 -5.11 -6.00
N TYR A 203 19.11 -5.15 -6.71
CA TYR A 203 17.79 -5.34 -6.12
C TYR A 203 16.86 -5.98 -7.14
N ASN A 204 16.03 -6.92 -6.70
CA ASN A 204 14.95 -7.46 -7.51
C ASN A 204 13.85 -8.03 -6.61
N ASN A 205 12.67 -7.43 -6.65
CA ASN A 205 11.43 -7.97 -6.06
C ASN A 205 10.29 -8.05 -7.10
N ILE A 206 10.62 -7.93 -8.40
CA ILE A 206 9.68 -8.25 -9.47
C ILE A 206 9.59 -9.77 -9.55
N VAL A 207 8.48 -10.33 -9.08
CA VAL A 207 8.23 -11.78 -9.08
C VAL A 207 8.33 -12.32 -10.51
N GLY A 208 9.24 -13.26 -10.76
CA GLY A 208 9.49 -13.86 -12.07
C GLY A 208 10.51 -13.11 -12.94
N ALA A 209 10.97 -11.92 -12.54
CA ALA A 209 12.07 -11.27 -13.24
C ALA A 209 13.42 -11.91 -12.87
N SER A 210 14.33 -12.00 -13.82
CA SER A 210 15.67 -12.56 -13.59
C SER A 210 16.74 -11.95 -14.50
N LEU A 211 18.00 -12.23 -14.17
CA LEU A 211 19.17 -11.87 -14.97
C LEU A 211 20.01 -13.11 -15.23
N LEU A 212 20.34 -13.38 -16.50
CA LEU A 212 21.28 -14.42 -16.87
C LEU A 212 22.03 -14.04 -18.15
N ASN A 213 23.36 -14.03 -18.14
CA ASN A 213 24.21 -13.76 -19.32
C ASN A 213 23.84 -12.46 -20.07
N ASP A 214 23.75 -11.35 -19.34
CA ASP A 214 23.32 -10.03 -19.84
C ASP A 214 21.88 -9.97 -20.41
N VAL A 215 21.08 -10.99 -20.14
CA VAL A 215 19.66 -11.06 -20.54
C VAL A 215 18.80 -10.86 -19.31
N ILE A 216 17.96 -9.82 -19.37
CA ILE A 216 16.92 -9.57 -18.36
C ILE A 216 15.64 -10.25 -18.84
N THR A 217 15.11 -11.14 -18.02
CA THR A 217 13.78 -11.72 -18.25
C THR A 217 12.76 -10.96 -17.43
N LEU A 218 11.67 -10.52 -18.06
CA LEU A 218 10.55 -9.83 -17.40
C LEU A 218 9.25 -10.59 -17.67
N PRO A 219 8.40 -10.84 -16.64
CA PRO A 219 7.10 -11.46 -16.81
C PRO A 219 6.10 -10.50 -17.46
N LEU A 220 4.89 -10.97 -17.77
CA LEU A 220 3.81 -10.10 -18.29
C LEU A 220 3.60 -8.86 -17.39
N GLY A 221 3.36 -7.71 -18.02
CA GLY A 221 3.11 -6.46 -17.31
C GLY A 221 3.49 -5.21 -18.08
N LYS A 222 3.31 -4.07 -17.42
CA LYS A 222 3.69 -2.74 -17.87
C LYS A 222 4.87 -2.24 -17.04
N TYR A 223 5.90 -1.74 -17.73
CA TYR A 223 7.16 -1.37 -17.12
C TYR A 223 7.54 0.06 -17.48
N GLN A 224 8.07 0.78 -16.50
CA GLN A 224 8.87 1.97 -16.70
C GLN A 224 10.35 1.60 -16.55
N VAL A 225 11.17 2.01 -17.49
CA VAL A 225 12.59 1.72 -17.49
C VAL A 225 13.38 3.02 -17.56
N SER A 226 14.40 3.12 -16.72
CA SER A 226 15.46 4.12 -16.80
C SER A 226 16.81 3.40 -16.95
N LEU A 227 17.56 3.75 -17.98
CA LEU A 227 18.83 3.12 -18.35
C LEU A 227 19.88 4.19 -18.57
N SER A 228 21.09 3.95 -18.09
CA SER A 228 22.24 4.82 -18.31
C SER A 228 23.51 4.02 -18.54
N ALA A 229 24.24 4.32 -19.62
CA ALA A 229 25.49 3.66 -19.95
C ALA A 229 26.60 4.67 -20.31
N PRO A 230 27.80 4.59 -19.70
CA PRO A 230 28.94 5.42 -20.08
C PRO A 230 29.60 4.92 -21.37
N ILE A 231 30.21 5.87 -22.09
CA ILE A 231 31.18 5.66 -23.17
C ILE A 231 32.37 6.62 -22.93
N ASN A 232 33.59 6.12 -23.11
CA ASN A 232 34.81 6.91 -22.98
C ASN A 232 35.53 7.06 -24.33
N GLY A 233 35.65 8.29 -24.81
CA GLY A 233 36.41 8.67 -26.00
C GLY A 233 35.93 8.09 -27.34
N ALA A 234 34.70 7.58 -27.44
CA ALA A 234 34.23 6.84 -28.62
C ALA A 234 33.41 7.68 -29.64
N ASN A 235 33.58 9.00 -29.62
CA ASN A 235 32.87 9.99 -30.43
C ASN A 235 31.34 9.88 -30.26
N ARG A 236 30.55 9.99 -31.33
CA ARG A 236 29.08 9.95 -31.27
C ARG A 236 28.61 8.58 -30.81
N HIS A 237 27.72 8.53 -29.82
CA HIS A 237 27.25 7.28 -29.24
C HIS A 237 25.81 7.37 -28.73
N LYS A 238 25.19 6.20 -28.52
CA LYS A 238 23.89 6.07 -27.86
C LYS A 238 23.57 4.65 -27.41
N VAL A 239 22.76 4.54 -26.37
CA VAL A 239 22.27 3.26 -25.83
C VAL A 239 20.91 2.89 -26.45
N LYS A 240 20.56 1.60 -26.41
CA LYS A 240 19.21 1.10 -26.61
C LYS A 240 18.92 -0.07 -25.68
N LEU A 241 17.64 -0.27 -25.40
CA LEU A 241 17.11 -1.50 -24.83
C LEU A 241 16.36 -2.25 -25.93
N THR A 242 16.64 -3.53 -26.11
CA THR A 242 15.97 -4.36 -27.12
C THR A 242 15.21 -5.48 -26.44
N ASN A 243 13.92 -5.61 -26.72
CA ASN A 243 13.18 -6.86 -26.54
C ASN A 243 13.67 -7.83 -27.62
N ILE A 244 14.46 -8.82 -27.25
CA ILE A 244 15.12 -9.72 -28.22
C ILE A 244 14.18 -10.79 -28.76
N ASP A 245 13.07 -11.06 -28.08
CA ASP A 245 12.08 -12.02 -28.55
C ASP A 245 11.21 -11.42 -29.65
N ASP A 246 10.80 -10.16 -29.50
CA ASP A 246 9.92 -9.47 -30.46
C ASP A 246 10.68 -8.52 -31.42
N THR A 247 11.99 -8.39 -31.25
CA THR A 247 12.85 -7.48 -32.04
C THR A 247 12.36 -6.02 -31.98
N ILE A 248 11.99 -5.56 -30.78
CA ILE A 248 11.54 -4.18 -30.54
C ILE A 248 12.66 -3.39 -29.86
N ASP A 249 13.01 -2.23 -30.42
CA ASP A 249 14.05 -1.34 -29.91
C ASP A 249 13.46 -0.09 -29.23
N TYR A 250 13.96 0.21 -28.03
CA TYR A 250 13.77 1.48 -27.34
C TYR A 250 15.10 2.24 -27.39
N ILE A 251 15.10 3.46 -27.92
CA ILE A 251 16.33 4.20 -28.24
C ILE A 251 16.60 5.30 -27.22
N GLY A 252 17.85 5.41 -26.77
CA GLY A 252 18.31 6.45 -25.86
C GLY A 252 18.79 7.75 -26.53
N THR A 253 19.31 8.65 -25.69
CA THR A 253 19.81 9.98 -26.07
C THR A 253 20.97 9.89 -27.06
N SER A 254 21.08 10.91 -27.92
CA SER A 254 22.22 11.05 -28.84
C SER A 254 23.33 11.84 -28.16
N GLU A 255 24.48 11.21 -27.93
CA GLU A 255 25.59 11.78 -27.17
C GLU A 255 26.87 11.85 -27.99
N SER A 256 27.85 12.59 -27.49
CA SER A 256 29.22 12.61 -28.02
C SER A 256 30.23 12.54 -26.88
N SER A 257 31.32 11.81 -27.10
CA SER A 257 32.40 11.62 -26.13
C SER A 257 33.74 11.75 -26.83
N VAL A 258 34.46 12.86 -26.57
CA VAL A 258 35.77 13.15 -27.16
C VAL A 258 36.72 13.55 -26.03
N GLY A 259 37.73 12.73 -25.75
CA GLY A 259 38.68 12.98 -24.65
C GLY A 259 38.05 13.02 -23.25
N SER A 260 36.83 12.49 -23.10
CA SER A 260 36.06 12.47 -21.86
C SER A 260 35.16 11.24 -21.81
N THR A 261 34.52 10.99 -20.67
CA THR A 261 33.43 10.02 -20.55
C THR A 261 32.10 10.77 -20.51
N THR A 262 31.15 10.39 -21.37
CA THR A 262 29.75 10.85 -21.31
C THR A 262 28.80 9.66 -21.22
N ARG A 263 27.55 9.90 -20.79
CA ARG A 263 26.56 8.84 -20.57
C ARG A 263 25.37 9.03 -21.51
N SER A 264 24.95 7.97 -22.17
CA SER A 264 23.66 7.94 -22.89
C SER A 264 22.58 7.44 -21.94
N PHE A 265 21.42 8.08 -21.99
CA PHE A 265 20.27 7.79 -21.13
C PHE A 265 19.09 7.29 -21.96
N LEU A 266 18.24 6.47 -21.38
CA LEU A 266 16.98 6.03 -21.96
C LEU A 266 15.94 5.98 -20.86
N ASP A 267 14.80 6.63 -21.10
CA ASP A 267 13.61 6.53 -20.27
C ASP A 267 12.44 6.12 -21.17
N CYS A 268 11.79 5.00 -20.86
CA CYS A 268 10.66 4.52 -21.64
C CYS A 268 9.61 3.81 -20.79
N VAL A 269 8.42 3.67 -21.36
CA VAL A 269 7.33 2.85 -20.80
C VAL A 269 6.85 1.90 -21.89
N PHE A 270 6.67 0.63 -21.55
CA PHE A 270 6.13 -0.38 -22.46
C PHE A 270 5.29 -1.42 -21.73
N SER A 271 4.56 -2.23 -22.49
CA SER A 271 3.78 -3.36 -22.00
C SER A 271 4.14 -4.61 -22.76
N ILE A 272 4.22 -5.73 -22.04
CA ILE A 272 4.44 -7.06 -22.60
C ILE A 272 3.32 -8.00 -22.16
N LEU A 273 2.81 -8.80 -23.10
CA LEU A 273 1.64 -9.67 -22.90
C LEU A 273 2.01 -11.11 -22.49
N SER A 274 3.29 -11.42 -22.46
CA SER A 274 3.86 -12.66 -21.95
C SER A 274 5.26 -12.37 -21.39
N GLU A 275 5.92 -13.37 -20.82
CA GLU A 275 7.34 -13.26 -20.47
C GLU A 275 8.18 -12.90 -21.70
N LYS A 276 9.15 -11.99 -21.53
CA LYS A 276 10.05 -11.50 -22.56
C LYS A 276 11.47 -11.29 -22.06
N ASN A 277 12.42 -11.43 -22.97
CA ASN A 277 13.84 -11.24 -22.75
C ASN A 277 14.33 -9.90 -23.32
N PHE A 278 15.20 -9.22 -22.58
CA PHE A 278 15.74 -7.92 -22.94
C PHE A 278 17.25 -7.87 -22.82
N LYS A 279 17.90 -7.13 -23.73
CA LYS A 279 19.33 -6.83 -23.67
C LYS A 279 19.59 -5.35 -23.88
N VAL A 280 20.64 -4.84 -23.24
CA VAL A 280 21.15 -3.49 -23.46
C VAL A 280 22.21 -3.52 -24.56
N PHE A 281 22.10 -2.58 -25.51
CA PHE A 281 23.11 -2.37 -26.54
C PHE A 281 23.59 -0.92 -26.57
N HIS A 282 24.81 -0.71 -27.05
CA HIS A 282 25.39 0.61 -27.24
C HIS A 282 26.01 0.70 -28.62
N TYR A 283 25.76 1.80 -29.31
CA TYR A 283 26.39 2.16 -30.58
C TYR A 283 27.45 3.23 -30.34
N SER A 284 28.61 3.12 -30.98
CA SER A 284 29.59 4.19 -31.06
C SER A 284 30.08 4.42 -32.49
N GLN A 285 30.58 5.63 -32.76
CA GLN A 285 31.21 5.96 -34.03
C GLN A 285 32.64 5.37 -34.12
N SER A 286 33.37 5.30 -32.99
CA SER A 286 34.76 4.87 -32.97
C SER A 286 34.98 3.68 -32.06
N THR A 287 35.98 2.86 -32.40
CA THR A 287 36.49 1.79 -31.55
C THR A 287 37.40 2.39 -30.47
N VAL A 288 37.18 1.97 -29.22
CA VAL A 288 38.06 2.28 -28.10
C VAL A 288 38.30 0.98 -27.34
N ALA A 289 39.56 0.53 -27.36
CA ALA A 289 39.98 -0.69 -26.70
C ALA A 289 40.01 -0.51 -25.17
N ASN A 290 39.70 -1.58 -24.44
CA ASN A 290 39.76 -1.75 -22.99
C ASN A 290 38.80 -0.89 -22.17
N SER A 291 38.71 0.41 -22.43
CA SER A 291 37.93 1.37 -21.64
C SER A 291 36.78 2.01 -22.39
N GLY A 292 36.48 1.57 -23.61
CA GLY A 292 35.45 2.18 -24.44
C GLY A 292 34.08 2.22 -23.76
N PHE A 293 33.72 1.13 -23.08
CA PHE A 293 32.50 1.03 -22.28
C PHE A 293 32.56 1.72 -20.91
N GLY A 294 33.62 2.48 -20.64
CA GLY A 294 33.80 3.24 -19.40
C GLY A 294 35.24 3.12 -18.91
N LEU A 295 35.78 4.25 -18.47
CA LEU A 295 37.07 4.30 -17.78
C LEU A 295 36.86 4.01 -16.28
N GLN A 296 37.71 3.16 -15.71
CA GLN A 296 37.75 2.90 -14.28
C GLN A 296 38.21 4.13 -13.49
N SER A 297 37.65 4.34 -12.30
CA SER A 297 38.06 5.42 -11.39
C SER A 297 39.20 4.99 -10.45
N SER A 298 39.28 3.69 -10.14
CA SER A 298 40.35 3.05 -9.35
C SER A 298 40.49 3.58 -7.91
N PHE A 299 39.39 3.93 -7.26
CA PHE A 299 39.40 4.47 -5.88
C PHE A 299 39.24 3.40 -4.78
N GLY A 300 39.62 2.15 -5.05
CA GLY A 300 39.57 1.06 -4.07
C GLY A 300 38.17 0.51 -3.79
N VAL A 301 37.18 0.92 -4.59
CA VAL A 301 35.81 0.39 -4.60
C VAL A 301 35.46 -0.13 -5.98
N ASP A 302 34.43 -0.96 -6.07
CA ASP A 302 33.94 -1.51 -7.33
C ASP A 302 33.56 -0.42 -8.33
N GLU A 303 33.82 -0.70 -9.60
CA GLU A 303 33.48 0.17 -10.73
C GLU A 303 32.06 -0.16 -11.22
N ILE A 304 31.23 0.87 -11.37
CA ILE A 304 29.85 0.73 -11.85
C ILE A 304 29.69 1.43 -13.20
N TYR A 305 29.37 0.67 -14.24
CA TYR A 305 29.24 1.18 -15.60
C TYR A 305 27.77 1.34 -16.02
N THR A 306 27.24 0.40 -16.80
CA THR A 306 25.83 0.36 -17.20
C THR A 306 24.95 0.17 -15.99
N GLN A 307 23.88 0.95 -15.87
CA GLN A 307 22.87 0.78 -14.84
C GLN A 307 21.50 0.82 -15.49
N ILE A 308 20.64 -0.14 -15.13
CA ILE A 308 19.24 -0.18 -15.56
C ILE A 308 18.35 -0.38 -14.34
N SER A 309 17.32 0.45 -14.25
CA SER A 309 16.27 0.41 -13.26
C SER A 309 14.96 0.16 -13.97
N ILE A 310 14.27 -0.90 -13.58
CA ILE A 310 13.00 -1.35 -14.16
C ILE A 310 11.98 -1.36 -13.05
N GLU A 311 10.88 -0.65 -13.23
CA GLU A 311 9.77 -0.60 -12.30
C GLU A 311 8.52 -1.17 -12.97
N LYS A 312 7.84 -2.10 -12.29
CA LYS A 312 6.56 -2.63 -12.74
C LYS A 312 5.44 -1.69 -12.28
N ILE A 313 4.70 -1.15 -13.22
CA ILE A 313 3.71 -0.10 -13.00
C ILE A 313 2.27 -0.52 -13.36
N GLY A 314 2.08 -1.78 -13.79
CA GLY A 314 0.78 -2.32 -14.19
C GLY A 314 0.86 -3.71 -14.80
#